data_AF-A0A9E3EXT7-F1
#
_entry.id   AF-A0A9E3EXT7-F1
#
_cell.length_a   1.000
_cell.length_b   1.000
_cell.length_c   1.000
_cell.angle_alpha   90.00
_cell.angle_beta   90.00
_cell.angle_gamma   90.00
#
_symmetry.space_group_name_H-M   'P 1'
#
loop_
_entity.id
_entity.type
_entity.pdbx_description
1 polymer ?
#
loop_
_entity_poly.entity_id
_entity_poly.type
_entity_poly.pdbx_seq_one_letter_code
_entity_poly.pdbx_strand_id
1 'polypeptide(L)'
;MRSEKPSPSEEDLHGRDGHSRRLLIGALCWILCLEWFVGQAIAQAAWTTPYSLFKNYISDLGAVHCRSFTIAVNSNYTYHQYVCSPLYKVLDGSSILLGLLIVLGVILLRSIWPPTHLATTGLVLVALYGVGRIVVGFVPEDVNLKLHVVGSAGFLFGNLGSILVGLACWGTTRWKAIVSIGVGVIGTLG
;
A
#
# COMPACT_ATOMS: atom_id res chain seq x y z
N MET A 1 27.21 49.04 4.87
CA MET A 1 26.95 48.27 6.11
C MET A 1 26.26 46.97 5.72
N ARG A 2 26.92 45.82 5.92
CA ARG A 2 26.36 44.50 5.61
C ARG A 2 25.62 44.04 6.87
N SER A 3 24.29 44.02 6.81
CA SER A 3 23.45 43.51 7.91
C SER A 3 23.75 42.02 8.11
N GLU A 4 24.39 41.66 9.22
CA GLU A 4 24.58 40.27 9.63
C GLU A 4 23.21 39.68 9.99
N LYS A 5 22.83 38.59 9.32
CA LYS A 5 21.63 37.84 9.67
C LYS A 5 21.84 37.21 11.05
N PRO A 6 20.88 37.32 11.99
CA PRO A 6 21.00 36.70 13.30
C PRO A 6 21.15 35.18 13.17
N SER A 7 22.01 34.59 14.00
CA SER A 7 22.18 33.14 14.11
C SER A 7 20.87 32.49 14.59
N PRO A 8 20.46 31.36 13.99
CA PRO A 8 19.25 30.66 14.42
C PRO A 8 19.34 30.19 15.88
N SER A 9 18.21 30.17 16.59
CA SER A 9 18.14 29.70 17.98
C SER A 9 18.29 28.17 18.06
N GLU A 10 18.64 27.63 19.23
CA GLU A 10 18.70 26.17 19.44
C GLU A 10 17.34 25.49 19.20
N GLU A 11 16.24 26.17 19.49
CA GLU A 11 14.88 25.69 19.24
C GLU A 11 14.60 25.56 17.74
N ASP A 12 15.07 26.53 16.92
CA ASP A 12 14.95 26.48 15.46
C ASP A 12 15.79 25.35 14.83
N LEU A 13 16.91 24.99 15.45
CA LEU A 13 17.76 23.89 15.01
C LEU A 13 17.12 22.54 15.38
N HIS A 14 16.67 22.38 16.62
CA HIS A 14 15.99 21.15 17.07
C HIS A 14 14.70 20.87 16.27
N GLY A 15 13.93 21.92 15.96
CA GLY A 15 12.74 21.80 15.11
C GLY A 15 13.05 21.36 13.68
N ARG A 16 14.14 21.86 13.09
CA ARG A 16 14.62 21.44 11.77
C ARG A 16 15.09 19.99 11.75
N ASP A 17 15.80 19.56 12.79
CA ASP A 17 16.28 18.18 12.92
C ASP A 17 15.12 17.20 13.08
N GLY A 18 14.13 17.55 13.92
CA GLY A 18 12.91 16.76 14.10
C GLY A 18 12.09 16.63 12.82
N HIS A 19 11.93 17.74 12.07
CA HIS A 19 11.26 17.74 10.79
C HIS A 19 11.99 16.85 9.76
N SER A 20 13.31 17.02 9.63
CA SER A 20 14.13 16.26 8.69
C SER A 20 14.10 14.76 8.99
N ARG A 21 14.19 14.38 10.27
CA ARG A 21 14.07 12.97 10.70
C ARG A 21 12.70 12.39 10.37
N ARG A 22 11.62 13.14 10.60
CA ARG A 22 10.25 12.72 10.25
C ARG A 22 10.12 12.46 8.75
N LEU A 23 10.65 13.35 7.90
CA LEU A 23 10.62 13.18 6.45
C LEU A 23 11.44 11.97 6.00
N LEU A 24 12.63 11.76 6.59
CA LEU A 24 13.47 10.61 6.30
C LEU A 24 12.74 9.29 6.63
N ILE A 25 12.16 9.17 7.84
CA ILE A 25 11.43 7.97 8.24
C ILE A 25 10.22 7.75 7.31
N GLY A 26 9.45 8.81 7.01
CA GLY A 26 8.32 8.69 6.10
C GLY A 26 8.73 8.25 4.69
N ALA A 27 9.84 8.75 4.16
CA ALA A 27 10.37 8.32 2.87
C ALA A 27 10.86 6.86 2.91
N LEU A 28 11.53 6.46 3.99
CA LEU A 28 11.92 5.07 4.21
C LEU A 28 10.71 4.15 4.28
N CYS A 29 9.59 4.56 4.92
CA CYS A 29 8.36 3.77 4.92
C CYS A 29 7.89 3.46 3.50
N TRP A 30 7.88 4.47 2.61
CA TRP A 30 7.46 4.29 1.22
C TRP A 30 8.43 3.41 0.40
N ILE A 31 9.73 3.56 0.60
CA ILE A 31 10.73 2.69 -0.06
C ILE A 31 10.57 1.26 0.43
N LEU A 32 10.39 1.08 1.74
CA LEU A 32 10.24 -0.23 2.35
C LEU A 32 8.96 -0.93 1.91
N CYS A 33 7.92 -0.24 1.42
CA CYS A 33 6.76 -0.90 0.81
C CYS A 33 7.12 -1.89 -0.32
N LEU A 34 8.29 -1.74 -0.94
CA LEU A 34 8.81 -2.68 -1.94
C LEU A 34 9.10 -4.09 -1.36
N GLU A 35 9.23 -4.22 -0.04
CA GLU A 35 9.36 -5.50 0.65
C GLU A 35 8.24 -6.47 0.30
N TRP A 36 7.03 -5.98 0.06
CA TRP A 36 5.88 -6.82 -0.24
C TRP A 36 6.09 -7.66 -1.51
N PHE A 37 6.74 -7.09 -2.54
CA PHE A 37 7.09 -7.84 -3.75
C PHE A 37 8.14 -8.92 -3.48
N VAL A 38 9.05 -8.68 -2.54
CA VAL A 38 10.03 -9.68 -2.09
C VAL A 38 9.31 -10.80 -1.36
N GLY A 39 8.38 -10.47 -0.44
CA GLY A 39 7.55 -11.45 0.25
C GLY A 39 6.70 -12.30 -0.71
N GLN A 40 6.08 -11.65 -1.70
CA GLN A 40 5.34 -12.32 -2.77
C GLN A 40 6.26 -13.29 -3.55
N ALA A 41 7.44 -12.82 -3.99
CA ALA A 41 8.36 -13.64 -4.75
C ALA A 41 8.86 -14.86 -3.96
N ILE A 42 9.14 -14.69 -2.66
CA ILE A 42 9.54 -15.79 -1.76
C ILE A 42 8.41 -16.81 -1.60
N ALA A 43 7.18 -16.36 -1.32
CA ALA A 43 6.04 -17.25 -1.18
C ALA A 43 5.75 -18.01 -2.48
N GLN A 44 5.86 -17.32 -3.62
CA GLN A 44 5.70 -17.93 -4.94
C GLN A 44 6.81 -18.93 -5.26
N ALA A 45 8.06 -18.66 -4.90
CA ALA A 45 9.18 -19.58 -5.14
C ALA A 45 9.08 -20.86 -4.30
N ALA A 46 8.43 -20.81 -3.14
CA ALA A 46 8.18 -21.97 -2.29
C ALA A 46 6.97 -22.81 -2.72
N TRP A 47 6.23 -22.37 -3.74
CA TRP A 47 5.04 -23.06 -4.22
C TRP A 47 5.40 -24.37 -4.92
N THR A 48 4.70 -25.46 -4.60
CA THR A 48 5.09 -26.82 -4.99
C THR A 48 4.35 -27.40 -6.19
N THR A 49 3.21 -26.81 -6.56
CA THR A 49 2.49 -27.13 -7.82
C THR A 49 2.75 -26.04 -8.88
N PRO A 50 2.31 -26.18 -10.14
CA PRO A 50 2.54 -25.12 -11.12
C PRO A 50 1.76 -23.84 -10.77
N TYR A 51 2.43 -22.84 -10.18
CA TYR A 51 1.84 -21.52 -9.94
C TYR A 51 1.75 -20.74 -11.25
N SER A 52 0.60 -20.09 -11.50
CA SER A 52 0.38 -19.27 -12.69
C SER A 52 -0.01 -17.85 -12.29
N LEU A 53 0.79 -16.86 -12.71
CA LEU A 53 0.52 -15.44 -12.50
C LEU A 53 -0.79 -14.94 -13.15
N PHE A 54 -1.31 -15.68 -14.12
CA PHE A 54 -2.53 -15.29 -14.85
C PHE A 54 -3.78 -16.06 -14.40
N LYS A 55 -3.61 -17.22 -13.77
CA LYS A 55 -4.73 -18.07 -13.35
C LYS A 55 -4.96 -18.05 -11.86
N ASN A 56 -3.90 -17.93 -11.07
CA ASN A 56 -3.98 -17.90 -9.62
C ASN A 56 -4.17 -16.47 -9.14
N TYR A 57 -4.94 -16.31 -8.07
CA TYR A 57 -4.97 -15.05 -7.36
C TYR A 57 -3.69 -14.90 -6.54
N ILE A 58 -3.19 -13.68 -6.44
CA ILE A 58 -2.03 -13.39 -5.59
C ILE A 58 -2.35 -13.76 -4.12
N SER A 59 -3.61 -13.64 -3.70
CA SER A 59 -4.06 -14.06 -2.37
C SER A 59 -3.98 -15.56 -2.12
N ASP A 60 -3.90 -16.40 -3.16
CA ASP A 60 -3.66 -17.84 -2.99
C ASP A 60 -2.30 -18.10 -2.32
N LEU A 61 -1.31 -17.21 -2.54
CA LEU A 61 -0.01 -17.26 -1.86
C LEU A 61 -0.13 -17.08 -0.34
N GLY A 62 -1.27 -16.59 0.18
CA GLY A 62 -1.56 -16.42 1.61
C GLY A 62 -2.46 -17.52 2.18
N ALA A 63 -2.84 -18.53 1.40
CA ALA A 63 -3.76 -19.56 1.87
C ALA A 63 -3.13 -20.48 2.93
N VAL A 64 -3.87 -20.71 4.03
CA VAL A 64 -3.40 -21.47 5.18
C VAL A 64 -3.49 -22.98 4.94
N HIS A 65 -4.54 -23.44 4.27
CA HIS A 65 -4.79 -24.86 4.06
C HIS A 65 -4.51 -25.29 2.62
N CYS A 66 -3.82 -26.43 2.46
CA CYS A 66 -3.63 -27.05 1.16
C CYS A 66 -4.89 -27.82 0.73
N ARG A 67 -5.70 -27.24 -0.15
CA ARG A 67 -6.95 -27.84 -0.65
C ARG A 67 -7.40 -27.27 -1.99
N SER A 68 -8.35 -27.95 -2.62
CA SER A 68 -9.09 -27.36 -3.74
C SER A 68 -9.98 -26.22 -3.23
N PHE A 69 -9.82 -25.05 -3.83
CA PHE A 69 -10.52 -23.83 -3.48
C PHE A 69 -11.43 -23.42 -4.63
N THR A 70 -12.68 -23.07 -4.31
CA THR A 70 -13.70 -22.72 -5.30
C THR A 70 -14.40 -21.44 -4.90
N ILE A 71 -14.38 -20.44 -5.79
CA ILE A 71 -15.02 -19.15 -5.57
C ILE A 71 -15.92 -18.84 -6.76
N ALA A 72 -17.21 -18.63 -6.51
CA ALA A 72 -18.11 -18.05 -7.50
C ALA A 72 -17.80 -16.55 -7.62
N VAL A 73 -17.19 -16.14 -8.73
CA VAL A 73 -16.78 -14.74 -8.95
C VAL A 73 -17.95 -13.94 -9.53
N ASN A 74 -18.65 -14.51 -10.51
CA ASN A 74 -19.90 -14.00 -11.05
C ASN A 74 -20.72 -15.16 -11.63
N SER A 75 -21.93 -14.89 -12.14
CA SER A 75 -22.85 -15.92 -12.65
C SER A 75 -22.27 -16.80 -13.78
N ASN A 76 -21.25 -16.31 -14.50
CA ASN A 76 -20.65 -16.98 -15.66
C ASN A 76 -19.23 -17.49 -15.39
N TYR A 77 -18.64 -17.19 -14.22
CA TYR A 77 -17.26 -17.54 -13.92
C TYR A 77 -17.11 -18.01 -12.48
N THR A 78 -16.63 -19.25 -12.35
CA THR A 78 -16.24 -19.86 -11.09
C THR A 78 -14.74 -20.14 -11.15
N TYR A 79 -14.03 -19.59 -10.17
CA TYR A 79 -12.64 -19.92 -9.93
C TYR A 79 -12.55 -21.28 -9.23
N HIS A 80 -11.71 -22.18 -9.74
CA HIS A 80 -11.47 -23.49 -9.14
C HIS A 80 -10.01 -23.90 -9.34
N GLN A 81 -9.21 -23.91 -8.28
CA GLN A 81 -7.80 -24.32 -8.31
C GLN A 81 -7.43 -25.11 -7.05
N TYR A 82 -6.39 -25.95 -7.16
CA TYR A 82 -5.75 -26.50 -5.97
C TYR A 82 -4.70 -25.52 -5.45
N VAL A 83 -4.92 -25.05 -4.23
CA VAL A 83 -4.12 -24.00 -3.59
C VAL A 83 -3.34 -24.62 -2.44
N CYS A 84 -2.02 -24.38 -2.40
CA CYS A 84 -1.15 -24.84 -1.33
C CYS A 84 0.09 -23.92 -1.25
N SER A 85 0.12 -23.06 -0.23
CA SER A 85 1.21 -22.10 -0.01
C SER A 85 2.01 -22.46 1.24
N PRO A 86 3.17 -23.13 1.13
CA PRO A 86 3.97 -23.53 2.28
C PRO A 86 4.47 -22.35 3.13
N LEU A 87 4.71 -21.21 2.48
CA LEU A 87 5.20 -19.97 3.12
C LEU A 87 4.14 -18.88 3.17
N TYR A 88 2.86 -19.24 3.38
CA TYR A 88 1.75 -18.28 3.43
C TYR A 88 1.99 -17.11 4.40
N LYS A 89 2.61 -17.39 5.56
CA LYS A 89 2.97 -16.39 6.57
C LYS A 89 3.87 -15.28 6.03
N VAL A 90 4.68 -15.57 5.01
CA VAL A 90 5.56 -14.56 4.39
C VAL A 90 4.71 -13.54 3.64
N LEU A 91 3.77 -13.97 2.80
CA LEU A 91 2.90 -13.05 2.09
C LEU A 91 1.99 -12.27 3.05
N ASP A 92 1.38 -12.97 3.99
CA ASP A 92 0.44 -12.38 4.95
C ASP A 92 1.15 -11.36 5.86
N GLY A 93 2.32 -11.74 6.40
CA GLY A 93 3.16 -10.86 7.21
C GLY A 93 3.65 -9.64 6.44
N SER A 94 4.09 -9.83 5.20
CA SER A 94 4.48 -8.72 4.31
C SER A 94 3.29 -7.83 3.97
N SER A 95 2.07 -8.38 3.87
CA SER A 95 0.86 -7.57 3.62
C SER A 95 0.51 -6.70 4.83
N ILE A 96 0.67 -7.22 6.05
CA ILE A 96 0.51 -6.46 7.29
C ILE A 96 1.56 -5.35 7.36
N LEU A 97 2.84 -5.69 7.11
CA LEU A 97 3.94 -4.73 7.15
C LEU A 97 3.74 -3.61 6.12
N LEU A 98 3.41 -3.94 4.87
CA LEU A 98 3.03 -2.98 3.83
C LEU A 98 1.93 -2.03 4.31
N GLY A 99 0.87 -2.55 4.92
CA GLY A 99 -0.22 -1.72 5.42
C GLY A 99 0.19 -0.75 6.52
N LEU A 100 1.02 -1.19 7.46
CA LEU A 100 1.61 -0.34 8.50
C LEU A 100 2.51 0.74 7.90
N LEU A 101 3.38 0.38 6.95
CA LEU A 101 4.28 1.30 6.27
C LEU A 101 3.52 2.38 5.50
N ILE A 102 2.42 2.03 4.82
CA ILE A 102 1.56 3.00 4.13
C ILE A 102 0.93 3.98 5.11
N VAL A 103 0.31 3.50 6.19
CA VAL A 103 -0.35 4.37 7.20
C VAL A 103 0.66 5.30 7.84
N LEU A 104 1.82 4.78 8.26
CA LEU A 104 2.89 5.59 8.83
C LEU A 104 3.46 6.58 7.82
N GLY A 105 3.71 6.15 6.58
CA GLY A 105 4.20 7.01 5.50
C GLY A 105 3.27 8.18 5.20
N VAL A 106 1.95 7.95 5.18
CA VAL A 106 0.94 9.01 5.02
C VAL A 106 0.99 10.01 6.18
N ILE A 107 1.02 9.54 7.43
CA ILE A 107 1.07 10.39 8.62
C ILE A 107 2.36 11.22 8.65
N LEU A 108 3.51 10.57 8.43
CA LEU A 108 4.82 11.20 8.52
C LEU A 108 5.05 12.19 7.38
N LEU A 109 4.56 11.92 6.17
CA LEU A 109 4.76 12.80 5.01
C LEU A 109 3.59 13.78 4.74
N ARG A 110 2.59 13.87 5.63
CA ARG A 110 1.44 14.77 5.44
C ARG A 110 1.83 16.21 5.10
N SER A 111 2.92 16.74 5.66
CA SER A 111 3.38 18.12 5.42
C SER A 111 3.96 18.37 4.03
N ILE A 112 4.32 17.32 3.28
CA ILE A 112 4.81 17.44 1.89
C ILE A 112 3.67 17.75 0.91
N TRP A 113 2.44 17.40 1.28
CA TRP A 113 1.26 17.52 0.42
C TRP A 113 0.52 18.82 0.66
N PRO A 114 -0.13 19.40 -0.37
CA PRO A 114 -0.89 20.64 -0.24
C PRO A 114 -1.90 20.60 0.93
N PRO A 115 -2.11 21.72 1.66
CA PRO A 115 -3.05 21.78 2.77
C PRO A 115 -4.50 21.96 2.27
N THR A 116 -4.96 21.10 1.36
CA THR A 116 -6.31 21.16 0.77
C THR A 116 -7.17 20.00 1.26
N HIS A 117 -8.50 20.18 1.22
CA HIS A 117 -9.45 19.10 1.48
C HIS A 117 -9.25 17.95 0.49
N LEU A 118 -8.99 18.25 -0.78
CA LEU A 118 -8.75 17.24 -1.81
C LEU A 118 -7.54 16.34 -1.51
N ALA A 119 -6.39 16.94 -1.15
CA ALA A 119 -5.22 16.19 -0.74
C ALA A 119 -5.48 15.39 0.55
N THR A 120 -6.20 15.97 1.50
CA THR A 120 -6.53 15.30 2.76
C THR A 120 -7.42 14.08 2.55
N THR A 121 -8.49 14.20 1.76
CA THR A 121 -9.34 13.07 1.38
C THR A 121 -8.54 12.00 0.66
N GLY A 122 -7.69 12.38 -0.31
CA GLY A 122 -6.85 11.44 -1.03
C GLY A 122 -5.91 10.65 -0.11
N LEU A 123 -5.24 11.34 0.83
CA LEU A 123 -4.37 10.71 1.82
C LEU A 123 -5.13 9.79 2.78
N VAL A 124 -6.35 10.15 3.20
CA VAL A 124 -7.21 9.28 4.01
C VAL A 124 -7.57 8.01 3.26
N LEU A 125 -7.93 8.10 1.98
CA LEU A 125 -8.22 6.92 1.15
C LEU A 125 -6.98 6.02 0.98
N VAL A 126 -5.80 6.60 0.79
CA VAL A 126 -4.53 5.85 0.77
C VAL A 126 -4.24 5.17 2.12
N ALA A 127 -4.53 5.83 3.25
CA ALA A 127 -4.39 5.21 4.56
C ALA A 127 -5.41 4.05 4.75
N LEU A 128 -6.64 4.20 4.27
CA LEU A 128 -7.65 3.14 4.28
C LEU A 128 -7.23 1.94 3.43
N TYR A 129 -6.52 2.16 2.31
CA TYR A 129 -5.88 1.07 1.57
C TYR A 129 -4.86 0.33 2.44
N GLY A 130 -4.00 1.06 3.17
CA GLY A 130 -3.07 0.47 4.13
C GLY A 130 -3.78 -0.38 5.20
N VAL A 131 -4.91 0.10 5.73
CA VAL A 131 -5.76 -0.68 6.66
C VAL A 131 -6.29 -1.95 5.99
N GLY A 132 -6.76 -1.86 4.74
CA GLY A 132 -7.20 -3.03 3.96
C GLY A 132 -6.11 -4.09 3.81
N ARG A 133 -4.85 -3.67 3.59
CA ARG A 133 -3.69 -4.58 3.52
C ARG A 133 -3.44 -5.31 4.85
N ILE A 134 -3.59 -4.62 5.98
CA ILE A 134 -3.51 -5.22 7.32
C ILE A 134 -4.60 -6.27 7.50
N VAL A 135 -5.85 -5.95 7.14
CA VAL A 135 -6.98 -6.87 7.23
C VAL A 135 -6.71 -8.12 6.39
N VAL A 136 -6.29 -7.97 5.13
CA VAL A 136 -6.01 -9.09 4.23
C VAL A 136 -4.93 -10.02 4.79
N GLY A 137 -3.86 -9.48 5.35
CA GLY A 137 -2.79 -10.31 5.93
C GLY A 137 -3.19 -11.01 7.25
N PHE A 138 -4.16 -10.49 8.01
CA PHE A 138 -4.72 -11.20 9.16
C PHE A 138 -5.84 -12.17 8.82
N VAL A 139 -6.46 -12.00 7.65
CA VAL A 139 -7.65 -12.71 7.25
C VAL A 139 -7.39 -13.40 5.91
N PRO A 140 -6.70 -14.55 5.90
CA PRO A 140 -6.49 -15.33 4.69
C PRO A 140 -7.80 -15.67 3.99
N GLU A 141 -7.74 -15.71 2.65
CA GLU A 141 -8.93 -15.91 1.81
C GLU A 141 -9.62 -17.26 2.06
N ASP A 142 -8.86 -18.30 2.40
CA ASP A 142 -9.36 -19.65 2.65
C ASP A 142 -9.91 -19.83 4.07
N VAL A 143 -9.67 -18.86 4.97
CA VAL A 143 -10.19 -18.85 6.35
C VAL A 143 -11.49 -18.04 6.44
N ASN A 144 -11.50 -16.83 5.89
CA ASN A 144 -12.71 -16.00 5.85
C ASN A 144 -12.74 -15.12 4.59
N LEU A 145 -13.20 -15.72 3.50
CA LEU A 145 -13.30 -15.08 2.19
C LEU A 145 -14.07 -13.76 2.21
N LYS A 146 -15.18 -13.67 2.96
CA LYS A 146 -16.00 -12.45 2.98
C LYS A 146 -15.21 -11.26 3.53
N LEU A 147 -14.56 -11.45 4.68
CA LEU A 147 -13.80 -10.39 5.32
C LEU A 147 -12.50 -10.10 4.56
N HIS A 148 -11.88 -11.13 3.96
CA HIS A 148 -10.75 -10.95 3.04
C HIS A 148 -11.13 -10.05 1.86
N VAL A 149 -12.26 -10.31 1.19
CA VAL A 149 -12.75 -9.48 0.07
C VAL A 149 -13.01 -8.03 0.51
N VAL A 150 -13.56 -7.82 1.70
CA VAL A 150 -13.75 -6.47 2.27
C VAL A 150 -12.41 -5.75 2.46
N GLY A 151 -11.40 -6.44 3.00
CA GLY A 151 -10.05 -5.88 3.14
C GLY A 151 -9.41 -5.59 1.78
N SER A 152 -9.51 -6.54 0.84
CA SER A 152 -8.97 -6.43 -0.51
C SER A 152 -9.58 -5.26 -1.28
N ALA A 153 -10.87 -4.97 -1.11
CA ALA A 153 -11.54 -3.81 -1.71
C ALA A 153 -10.88 -2.47 -1.39
N GLY A 154 -10.02 -2.41 -0.36
CA GLY A 154 -9.18 -1.26 -0.07
C GLY A 154 -8.31 -0.79 -1.25
N PHE A 155 -8.00 -1.65 -2.24
CA PHE A 155 -7.26 -1.24 -3.44
C PHE A 155 -7.95 -0.09 -4.20
N LEU A 156 -9.30 -0.08 -4.22
CA LEU A 156 -10.10 0.99 -4.82
C LEU A 156 -9.84 2.33 -4.13
N PHE A 157 -9.72 2.33 -2.81
CA PHE A 157 -9.39 3.53 -2.04
C PHE A 157 -7.96 4.00 -2.33
N GLY A 158 -6.99 3.08 -2.44
CA GLY A 158 -5.61 3.43 -2.78
C GLY A 158 -5.49 4.10 -4.14
N ASN A 159 -6.17 3.54 -5.15
CA ASN A 159 -6.20 4.06 -6.50
C ASN A 159 -6.87 5.43 -6.58
N LEU A 160 -8.10 5.55 -6.05
CA LEU A 160 -8.83 6.81 -6.02
C LEU A 160 -8.06 7.86 -5.21
N GLY A 161 -7.53 7.48 -4.05
CA GLY A 161 -6.74 8.35 -3.19
C GLY A 161 -5.52 8.92 -3.91
N SER A 162 -4.79 8.08 -4.66
CA SER A 162 -3.64 8.50 -5.46
C SER A 162 -4.02 9.50 -6.55
N ILE A 163 -5.16 9.29 -7.23
CA ILE A 163 -5.71 10.25 -8.20
C ILE A 163 -6.02 11.59 -7.53
N LEU A 164 -6.74 11.59 -6.40
CA LEU A 164 -7.12 12.81 -5.69
C LEU A 164 -5.89 13.60 -5.20
N VAL A 165 -4.88 12.91 -4.64
CA VAL A 165 -3.61 13.52 -4.24
C VAL A 165 -2.90 14.14 -5.45
N GLY A 166 -2.89 13.43 -6.57
CA GLY A 166 -2.29 13.94 -7.80
C GLY A 166 -2.99 15.19 -8.34
N LEU A 167 -4.33 15.19 -8.38
CA LEU A 167 -5.13 16.36 -8.76
C LEU A 167 -4.86 17.56 -7.83
N ALA A 168 -4.73 17.32 -6.52
CA ALA A 168 -4.40 18.38 -5.57
C ALA A 168 -2.99 18.99 -5.80
N CYS A 169 -2.07 18.24 -6.41
CA CYS A 169 -0.72 18.69 -6.73
C CYS A 169 -0.60 19.40 -8.08
N TRP A 170 -1.66 19.45 -8.90
CA TRP A 170 -1.58 19.94 -10.28
C TRP A 170 -1.09 21.39 -10.38
N GLY A 171 -1.55 22.25 -9.47
CA GLY A 171 -1.17 23.67 -9.40
C GLY A 171 0.14 23.96 -8.68
N THR A 172 0.76 22.98 -8.02
CA THR A 172 1.96 23.18 -7.18
C THR A 172 3.18 22.43 -7.71
N THR A 173 3.05 21.14 -8.07
CA THR A 173 4.16 20.31 -8.52
C THR A 173 3.68 19.27 -9.54
N ARG A 174 3.83 19.60 -10.82
CA ARG A 174 3.27 18.79 -11.93
C ARG A 174 3.75 17.34 -11.97
N TRP A 175 5.02 17.06 -11.67
CA TRP A 175 5.52 15.69 -11.70
C TRP A 175 4.86 14.81 -10.63
N LYS A 176 4.63 15.34 -9.42
CA LYS A 176 3.88 14.63 -8.35
C LYS A 176 2.46 14.32 -8.81
N ALA A 177 1.85 15.29 -9.49
CA ALA A 177 0.51 15.13 -10.05
C ALA A 177 0.45 13.99 -11.08
N ILE A 178 1.32 14.04 -12.08
CA ILE A 178 1.39 13.04 -13.17
C ILE A 178 1.65 11.65 -12.61
N VAL A 179 2.65 11.50 -11.73
CA VAL A 179 2.99 10.19 -11.14
C VAL A 179 1.83 9.62 -10.33
N SER A 180 1.22 10.43 -9.45
CA SER A 180 0.15 9.94 -8.57
C SER A 180 -1.13 9.59 -9.35
N ILE A 181 -1.49 10.40 -10.36
CA ILE A 181 -2.61 10.11 -11.26
C ILE A 181 -2.30 8.85 -12.07
N GLY A 182 -1.11 8.75 -12.64
CA GLY A 182 -0.68 7.59 -13.44
C GLY A 182 -0.78 6.29 -12.66
N VAL A 183 -0.23 6.25 -11.44
CA VAL A 183 -0.30 5.08 -10.55
C VAL A 183 -1.75 4.70 -10.26
N GLY A 184 -2.60 5.67 -9.89
CA GLY A 184 -4.00 5.38 -9.57
C GLY A 184 -4.84 4.93 -10.78
N VAL A 185 -4.59 5.48 -11.97
CA VAL A 185 -5.25 5.06 -13.21
C VAL A 185 -4.81 3.65 -13.61
N ILE A 186 -3.50 3.38 -13.64
CA ILE A 186 -2.96 2.05 -13.97
C ILE A 186 -3.53 1.01 -13.00
N GLY A 187 -3.50 1.29 -11.70
CA GLY A 187 -4.04 0.37 -10.68
C GLY A 187 -5.55 0.13 -10.78
N THR A 188 -6.31 1.05 -11.40
CA THR A 188 -7.76 0.87 -11.62
C THR A 188 -8.06 0.01 -12.84
N LEU A 189 -7.22 0.09 -13.87
CA LEU A 189 -7.42 -0.62 -15.13
C LEU A 189 -7.01 -2.10 -15.05
N GLY A 190 -6.12 -2.44 -14.11
CA GLY A 190 -5.57 -3.79 -13.96
C GLY A 190 -4.32 -3.98 -14.80
#